data_AF-A0A7K9JAA5-F1
#
_entry.id   AF-A0A7K9JAA5-F1
#
_cell.length_a   1.000
_cell.length_b   1.000
_cell.length_c   1.000
_cell.angle_alpha   90.00
_cell.angle_beta   90.00
_cell.angle_gamma   90.00
#
_symmetry.space_group_name_H-M   'P 1'
#
loop_
_entity.id
_entity.type
_entity.pdbx_description
1 polymer ?
#
loop_
_entity_poly.entity_id
_entity_poly.type
_entity_poly.pdbx_seq_one_letter_code
_entity_poly.pdbx_strand_id
1 'polypeptide(L)'
;KSFSSIQVRHTINKVSPDLQFSREKSTFGVPLETLVRDAKQCGVPSLVIQMVEYLEVFGLERVGIFRIGGSANKIKELRQKYNQGEKVDLINDGDVDSVASLLKLFLKELPVAVFPDSICSGLLKTFQEHKINTTECIENLRQLLCCLPKAHQSLFQFLSAFLLKVATHSAVNLMTLENLAIVFGPALFK
;
A
#
# COMPACT_ATOMS: atom_id res chain seq x y z
N LYS A 1 41.19 -70.79 10.03
CA LYS A 1 39.88 -70.10 10.12
C LYS A 1 40.10 -68.87 10.99
N SER A 2 40.77 -67.82 10.51
CA SER A 2 40.23 -66.69 9.71
C SER A 2 38.95 -66.10 10.30
N PHE A 3 39.04 -64.85 10.78
CA PHE A 3 38.23 -63.66 10.46
C PHE A 3 38.85 -62.51 11.31
N SER A 4 39.73 -61.66 10.78
CA SER A 4 39.49 -60.50 9.90
C SER A 4 38.53 -59.45 10.49
N SER A 5 39.09 -58.26 10.63
CA SER A 5 38.57 -56.96 11.04
C SER A 5 37.17 -56.62 10.53
N ILE A 6 36.33 -56.05 11.39
CA ILE A 6 35.09 -55.37 10.98
C ILE A 6 35.12 -53.94 11.55
N GLN A 7 35.30 -52.97 10.64
CA GLN A 7 35.00 -51.56 10.87
C GLN A 7 33.49 -51.38 10.98
N VAL A 8 33.03 -50.78 12.07
CA VAL A 8 31.64 -50.34 12.22
C VAL A 8 31.46 -49.05 11.42
N ARG A 9 30.80 -49.15 10.27
CA ARG A 9 30.31 -47.99 9.50
C ARG A 9 29.14 -47.37 10.27
N HIS A 10 29.33 -46.17 10.80
CA HIS A 10 28.22 -45.33 11.22
C HIS A 10 27.54 -44.75 9.97
N THR A 11 26.39 -45.30 9.59
CA THR A 11 25.46 -44.69 8.63
C THR A 11 24.08 -44.70 9.24
N ILE A 12 23.68 -43.57 9.81
CA ILE A 12 22.26 -43.26 10.02
C ILE A 12 22.05 -41.88 9.41
N ASN A 13 21.55 -41.90 8.17
CA ASN A 13 20.95 -40.75 7.50
C ASN A 13 19.78 -40.27 8.34
N LYS A 14 19.98 -39.26 9.18
CA LYS A 14 18.90 -38.39 9.62
C LYS A 14 18.71 -37.33 8.53
N VAL A 15 17.79 -37.64 7.61
CA VAL A 15 17.21 -36.63 6.73
C VAL A 15 16.42 -35.69 7.65
N SER A 16 17.00 -34.55 7.97
CA SER A 16 16.24 -33.42 8.54
C SER A 16 15.17 -33.03 7.52
N PRO A 17 13.91 -32.81 7.92
CA PRO A 17 12.97 -32.20 7.00
C PRO A 17 13.50 -30.81 6.69
N ASP A 18 13.82 -30.60 5.42
CA ASP A 18 14.10 -29.29 4.85
C ASP A 18 12.82 -28.48 5.05
N LEU A 19 12.76 -27.73 6.16
CA LEU A 19 11.78 -26.69 6.39
C LEU A 19 12.09 -25.59 5.37
N GLN A 20 11.69 -25.84 4.13
CA GLN A 20 11.44 -24.82 3.15
C GLN A 20 10.25 -24.01 3.67
N PHE A 21 10.52 -23.14 4.64
CA PHE A 21 9.78 -21.89 4.76
C PHE A 21 10.02 -21.17 3.44
N SER A 22 9.18 -21.46 2.44
CA SER A 22 8.90 -20.50 1.40
C SER A 22 8.64 -19.20 2.14
N ARG A 23 9.52 -18.19 1.99
CA ARG A 23 9.24 -16.85 2.49
C ARG A 23 7.91 -16.46 1.88
N GLU A 24 6.83 -16.56 2.65
CA GLU A 24 5.52 -16.09 2.23
C GLU A 24 5.70 -14.60 1.90
N LYS A 25 5.63 -14.25 0.62
CA LYS A 25 5.75 -12.87 0.16
C LYS A 25 4.46 -12.12 0.49
N SER A 26 4.23 -11.84 1.77
CA SER A 26 3.11 -11.00 2.19
C SER A 26 3.31 -9.57 1.69
N THR A 27 2.25 -8.97 1.15
CA THR A 27 2.26 -7.58 0.63
C THR A 27 1.50 -6.63 1.56
N PHE A 28 0.40 -7.10 2.14
CA PHE A 28 -0.38 -6.37 3.14
C PHE A 28 0.22 -6.55 4.54
N GLY A 29 0.12 -5.52 5.39
CA GLY A 29 0.63 -5.57 6.76
C GLY A 29 2.16 -5.48 6.89
N VAL A 30 2.87 -5.18 5.80
CA VAL A 30 4.34 -5.15 5.74
C VAL A 30 4.84 -3.71 5.64
N PRO A 31 6.00 -3.36 6.24
CA PRO A 31 6.58 -2.02 6.13
C PRO A 31 6.78 -1.60 4.67
N LEU A 32 6.42 -0.35 4.37
CA LEU A 32 6.41 0.18 3.00
C LEU A 32 7.80 0.06 2.33
N GLU A 33 8.87 0.29 3.11
CA GLU A 33 10.26 0.19 2.68
C GLU A 33 10.63 -1.22 2.18
N THR A 34 9.95 -2.25 2.70
CA THR A 34 10.16 -3.64 2.26
C THR A 34 9.52 -3.91 0.91
N LEU A 35 8.39 -3.27 0.62
CA LEU A 35 7.64 -3.47 -0.62
C LEU A 35 8.26 -2.74 -1.81
N VAL A 36 8.98 -1.64 -1.55
CA VAL A 36 9.63 -0.83 -2.60
C VAL A 36 11.02 -1.36 -2.98
N ARG A 37 11.63 -2.27 -2.21
CA ARG A 37 12.91 -2.89 -2.57
C ARG A 37 12.84 -3.69 -3.87
N ASP A 38 11.66 -4.26 -4.16
CA ASP A 38 11.39 -4.99 -5.39
C ASP A 38 10.79 -4.09 -6.49
N ALA A 39 10.51 -2.82 -6.19
CA ALA A 39 9.89 -1.87 -7.13
C ALA A 39 10.94 -1.29 -8.08
N LYS A 40 10.88 -1.70 -9.35
CA LYS A 40 11.81 -1.23 -10.41
C LYS A 40 11.62 0.24 -10.79
N GLN A 41 10.51 0.88 -10.42
CA GLN A 41 10.18 2.25 -10.83
C GLN A 41 9.51 3.04 -9.69
N CYS A 42 9.89 4.32 -9.58
CA CYS A 42 9.24 5.39 -8.80
C CYS A 42 9.15 5.25 -7.26
N GLY A 43 9.60 4.14 -6.66
CA GLY A 43 9.58 3.98 -5.21
C GLY A 43 8.16 3.76 -4.64
N VAL A 44 7.26 3.22 -5.46
CA VAL A 44 5.87 2.89 -5.09
C VAL A 44 5.67 1.37 -5.26
N PRO A 45 5.00 0.68 -4.32
CA PRO A 45 4.72 -0.75 -4.46
C PRO A 45 3.91 -1.08 -5.72
N SER A 46 4.26 -2.17 -6.41
CA SER A 46 3.63 -2.57 -7.68
C SER A 46 2.11 -2.78 -7.57
N LEU A 47 1.62 -3.36 -6.47
CA LEU A 47 0.19 -3.53 -6.24
C LEU A 47 -0.57 -2.18 -6.20
N VAL A 48 0.05 -1.13 -5.65
CA VAL A 48 -0.56 0.20 -5.60
C VAL A 48 -0.64 0.79 -6.99
N ILE A 49 0.42 0.65 -7.78
CA ILE A 49 0.45 1.09 -9.19
C ILE A 49 -0.66 0.39 -9.97
N GLN A 50 -0.76 -0.94 -9.88
CA GLN A 50 -1.78 -1.72 -10.58
C GLN A 50 -3.22 -1.32 -10.20
N MET A 51 -3.48 -1.14 -8.91
CA MET A 51 -4.80 -0.70 -8.44
C MET A 51 -5.13 0.71 -8.93
N VAL A 52 -4.17 1.64 -8.90
CA VAL A 52 -4.37 3.01 -9.38
C VAL A 52 -4.58 3.03 -10.89
N GLU A 53 -3.75 2.35 -11.68
CA GLU A 53 -3.91 2.26 -13.14
C GLU A 53 -5.29 1.71 -13.52
N TYR A 54 -5.75 0.66 -12.85
CA TYR A 54 -7.10 0.13 -13.04
C TYR A 54 -8.18 1.18 -12.73
N LEU A 55 -8.08 1.88 -11.59
CA LEU A 55 -9.07 2.88 -11.20
C LEU A 55 -9.03 4.14 -12.07
N GLU A 56 -7.88 4.49 -12.65
CA GLU A 56 -7.79 5.56 -13.63
C GLU A 56 -8.50 5.22 -14.94
N VAL A 57 -8.48 3.95 -15.35
CA VAL A 57 -9.13 3.51 -16.59
C VAL A 57 -10.64 3.30 -16.38
N PHE A 58 -11.04 2.70 -15.26
CA PHE A 58 -12.43 2.23 -15.06
C PHE A 58 -13.20 3.00 -13.99
N GLY A 59 -12.53 3.77 -13.14
CA GLY A 59 -13.11 4.31 -11.90
C GLY A 59 -13.42 5.81 -11.91
N LEU A 60 -12.88 6.60 -12.83
CA LEU A 60 -12.97 8.07 -12.76
C LEU A 60 -14.40 8.63 -12.80
N GLU A 61 -15.33 7.91 -13.44
CA GLU A 61 -16.75 8.31 -13.53
C GLU A 61 -17.65 7.55 -12.54
N ARG A 62 -17.09 6.65 -11.72
CA ARG A 62 -17.87 5.88 -10.75
C ARG A 62 -18.36 6.81 -9.63
N VAL A 63 -19.68 7.05 -9.60
CA VAL A 63 -20.33 7.86 -8.55
C VAL A 63 -19.98 7.35 -7.15
N GLY A 64 -19.37 8.20 -6.34
CA GLY A 64 -18.97 7.88 -4.98
C GLY A 64 -17.76 6.94 -4.88
N ILE A 65 -16.90 6.89 -5.90
CA ILE A 65 -15.64 6.14 -5.82
C ILE A 65 -14.90 6.43 -4.50
N PHE A 66 -14.34 5.40 -3.88
CA PHE A 66 -13.77 5.40 -2.52
C PHE A 66 -14.76 5.62 -1.37
N ARG A 67 -15.92 6.25 -1.57
CA ARG A 67 -16.96 6.36 -0.54
C ARG A 67 -17.78 5.08 -0.43
N ILE A 68 -18.17 4.51 -1.58
CA ILE A 68 -18.94 3.27 -1.64
C ILE A 68 -18.02 2.08 -1.35
N GLY A 69 -18.45 1.17 -0.48
CA GLY A 69 -17.71 -0.04 -0.14
C GLY A 69 -17.95 -1.15 -1.17
N GLY A 70 -16.87 -1.75 -1.68
CA GLY A 70 -16.93 -2.95 -2.49
C GLY A 70 -17.25 -4.24 -1.72
N SER A 71 -17.28 -5.35 -2.47
CA SER A 71 -17.60 -6.68 -1.95
C SER A 71 -16.50 -7.19 -1.02
N ALA A 72 -16.86 -7.49 0.23
CA ALA A 72 -15.94 -8.02 1.24
C ALA A 72 -15.24 -9.32 0.78
N ASN A 73 -15.97 -10.20 0.08
CA ASN A 73 -15.42 -11.44 -0.46
C ASN A 73 -14.37 -11.15 -1.53
N LYS A 74 -14.68 -10.27 -2.48
CA LYS A 74 -13.77 -9.87 -3.57
C LYS A 74 -12.51 -9.20 -3.01
N ILE A 75 -12.66 -8.30 -2.03
CA ILE A 75 -11.53 -7.65 -1.34
C ILE A 75 -10.65 -8.71 -0.68
N LYS A 76 -11.24 -9.68 0.03
CA LYS A 76 -10.51 -10.77 0.69
C LYS A 76 -9.74 -11.63 -0.33
N GLU A 77 -10.39 -12.01 -1.42
CA GLU A 77 -9.80 -12.81 -2.50
C GLU A 77 -8.61 -12.09 -3.16
N LEU A 78 -8.81 -10.84 -3.59
CA LEU A 78 -7.75 -10.04 -4.21
C LEU A 78 -6.57 -9.81 -3.25
N ARG A 79 -6.86 -9.49 -1.99
CA ARG A 79 -5.84 -9.37 -0.93
C ARG A 79 -5.03 -10.66 -0.78
N GLN A 80 -5.71 -11.81 -0.76
CA GLN A 80 -5.07 -13.11 -0.62
C GLN A 80 -4.14 -13.39 -1.82
N LYS A 81 -4.60 -13.18 -3.05
CA LYS A 81 -3.76 -13.33 -4.25
C LYS A 81 -2.51 -12.46 -4.18
N TYR A 82 -2.64 -11.19 -3.79
CA TYR A 82 -1.49 -10.30 -3.60
C TYR A 82 -0.52 -10.78 -2.51
N ASN A 83 -1.01 -11.31 -1.38
CA ASN A 83 -0.16 -11.83 -0.31
C ASN A 83 0.53 -13.15 -0.65
N GLN A 84 -0.01 -13.91 -1.61
CA GLN A 84 0.59 -15.14 -2.10
C GLN A 84 1.60 -14.87 -3.23
N GLY A 85 1.71 -13.62 -3.68
CA GLY A 85 2.53 -13.24 -4.82
C GLY A 85 1.96 -13.73 -6.16
N GLU A 86 0.67 -14.07 -6.19
CA GLU A 86 -0.02 -14.49 -7.40
C GLU A 86 -0.19 -13.31 -8.36
N LYS A 87 -0.31 -13.63 -9.66
CA LYS A 87 -0.67 -12.62 -10.66
C LYS A 87 -2.14 -12.23 -10.45
N VAL A 88 -2.37 -10.95 -10.15
CA VAL A 88 -3.71 -10.39 -10.02
C VAL A 88 -4.13 -9.74 -11.33
N ASP A 89 -5.26 -10.19 -11.89
CA ASP A 89 -5.88 -9.60 -13.07
C ASP A 89 -7.10 -8.77 -12.66
N LEU A 90 -6.90 -7.48 -12.39
CA LEU A 90 -7.97 -6.60 -11.92
C LEU A 90 -9.09 -6.40 -12.94
N ILE A 91 -8.84 -6.62 -14.23
CA ILE A 91 -9.85 -6.45 -15.29
C ILE A 91 -10.91 -7.55 -15.20
N ASN A 92 -10.45 -8.79 -14.99
CA ASN A 92 -11.34 -9.96 -14.92
C ASN A 92 -11.81 -10.26 -13.49
N ASP A 93 -10.93 -10.07 -12.51
CA ASP A 93 -11.19 -10.43 -11.12
C ASP A 93 -11.66 -9.25 -10.27
N GLY A 94 -11.57 -8.01 -10.74
CA GLY A 94 -11.89 -6.81 -9.98
C GLY A 94 -13.28 -6.23 -10.24
N ASP A 95 -13.64 -5.25 -9.43
CA ASP A 95 -14.67 -4.25 -9.70
C ASP A 95 -14.23 -2.93 -9.05
N VAL A 96 -14.74 -1.79 -9.53
CA VAL A 96 -14.25 -0.47 -9.10
C VAL A 96 -14.35 -0.27 -7.59
N ASP A 97 -15.47 -0.66 -6.97
CA ASP A 97 -15.70 -0.42 -5.56
C ASP A 97 -14.82 -1.33 -4.69
N SER A 98 -14.59 -2.58 -5.11
CA SER A 98 -13.71 -3.52 -4.42
C SER A 98 -12.24 -3.13 -4.54
N VAL A 99 -11.79 -2.71 -5.72
CA VAL A 99 -10.39 -2.25 -5.92
C VAL A 99 -10.12 -0.95 -5.18
N ALA A 100 -11.07 -0.01 -5.19
CA ALA A 100 -11.00 1.22 -4.41
C ALA A 100 -10.94 0.95 -2.89
N SER A 101 -11.75 0.00 -2.41
CA SER A 101 -11.69 -0.45 -1.01
C SER A 101 -10.38 -1.16 -0.67
N LEU A 102 -9.86 -1.97 -1.58
CA LEU A 102 -8.60 -2.70 -1.39
C LEU A 102 -7.41 -1.75 -1.31
N LEU A 103 -7.38 -0.69 -2.13
CA LEU A 103 -6.35 0.35 -2.05
C LEU A 103 -6.37 1.05 -0.68
N LYS A 104 -7.56 1.44 -0.19
CA LYS A 104 -7.69 2.03 1.16
C LYS A 104 -7.26 1.05 2.24
N LEU A 105 -7.61 -0.22 2.11
CA LEU A 105 -7.24 -1.27 3.05
C LEU A 105 -5.71 -1.44 3.12
N PHE A 106 -5.04 -1.42 1.97
CA PHE A 106 -3.58 -1.48 1.90
C PHE A 106 -2.94 -0.36 2.74
N LEU A 107 -3.37 0.88 2.54
CA LEU A 107 -2.85 2.05 3.28
C LEU A 107 -3.10 1.92 4.78
N LYS A 108 -4.31 1.49 5.16
CA LYS A 108 -4.70 1.29 6.56
C LYS A 108 -3.86 0.21 7.25
N GLU A 109 -3.52 -0.87 6.54
CA GLU A 109 -2.77 -2.01 7.09
C GLU A 109 -1.25 -1.79 7.10
N LEU A 110 -0.70 -0.75 6.46
CA LEU A 110 0.72 -0.43 6.59
C LEU A 110 1.11 -0.32 8.07
N PRO A 111 2.19 -0.94 8.57
CA PRO A 111 2.55 -0.87 9.99
C PRO A 111 2.70 0.57 10.50
N VAL A 112 3.42 1.40 9.72
CA VAL A 112 3.55 2.84 9.90
C VAL A 112 2.65 3.54 8.88
N ALA A 113 1.88 4.55 9.32
CA ALA A 113 1.02 5.33 8.44
C ALA A 113 1.81 6.04 7.34
N VAL A 114 1.14 6.45 6.25
CA VAL A 114 1.78 7.21 5.16
C VAL A 114 2.41 8.49 5.70
N PHE A 115 1.74 9.16 6.64
CA PHE A 115 2.30 10.20 7.48
C PHE A 115 2.65 9.65 8.86
N PRO A 116 3.92 9.40 9.17
CA PRO A 116 4.31 8.92 10.50
C PRO A 116 4.02 9.97 11.58
N ASP A 117 3.79 9.52 12.81
CA ASP A 117 3.49 10.37 13.98
C ASP A 117 4.52 11.50 14.20
N SER A 118 5.78 11.24 13.85
CA SER A 118 6.87 12.22 13.93
C SER A 118 6.64 13.45 13.05
N ILE A 119 5.88 13.31 11.96
CA ILE A 119 5.53 14.41 11.04
C ILE A 119 4.19 15.04 11.44
N CYS A 120 3.25 14.26 11.99
CA CYS A 120 1.90 14.72 12.34
C CYS A 120 1.89 15.93 13.28
N SER A 121 2.79 15.96 14.27
CA SER A 121 2.91 17.11 15.20
C SER A 121 3.31 18.40 14.47
N GLY A 122 4.25 18.32 13.53
CA GLY A 122 4.66 19.44 12.69
C GLY A 122 3.53 19.94 11.80
N LEU A 123 2.79 19.02 11.17
CA LEU A 123 1.64 19.38 10.33
C LEU A 123 0.57 20.13 11.13
N LEU A 124 0.19 19.61 12.30
CA LEU A 124 -0.81 20.25 13.16
C LEU A 124 -0.37 21.66 13.58
N LYS A 125 0.90 21.82 13.98
CA LYS A 125 1.49 23.12 14.32
C LYS A 125 1.40 24.09 13.14
N THR A 126 1.82 23.68 11.95
CA THR A 126 1.74 24.50 10.74
C THR A 126 0.30 24.95 10.44
N PHE A 127 -0.68 24.07 10.57
CA PHE A 127 -2.09 24.43 10.37
C PHE A 127 -2.65 25.37 11.44
N GLN A 128 -2.16 25.28 12.68
CA GLN A 128 -2.60 26.15 13.78
C GLN A 128 -2.02 27.56 13.67
N GLU A 129 -0.74 27.67 13.29
CA GLU A 129 0.01 28.93 13.27
C GLU A 129 -0.27 29.76 12.01
N HIS A 130 -0.51 29.13 10.86
CA HIS A 130 -0.63 29.83 9.57
C HIS A 130 -2.05 29.85 9.01
N LYS A 131 -3.08 29.90 9.88
CA LYS A 131 -4.50 29.99 9.44
C LYS A 131 -4.81 31.17 8.52
N ILE A 132 -3.97 32.21 8.54
CA ILE A 132 -4.19 33.49 7.82
C ILE A 132 -3.23 33.64 6.63
N ASN A 133 -2.03 33.04 6.66
CA ASN A 133 -1.01 33.17 5.60
C ASN A 133 -0.81 31.85 4.84
N THR A 134 -1.44 31.75 3.67
CA THR A 134 -1.41 30.54 2.84
C THR A 134 -0.01 30.23 2.29
N THR A 135 0.81 31.24 1.98
CA THR A 135 2.13 31.02 1.34
C THR A 135 3.12 30.38 2.31
N GLU A 136 3.20 30.90 3.54
CA GLU A 136 4.08 30.36 4.57
C GLU A 136 3.62 28.96 5.03
N CYS A 137 2.31 28.76 5.12
CA CYS A 137 1.72 27.44 5.36
C CYS A 137 2.17 26.43 4.30
N ILE A 138 2.06 26.77 3.01
CA ILE A 138 2.48 25.89 1.91
C ILE A 138 3.98 25.57 1.99
N GLU A 139 4.83 26.54 2.31
CA GLU A 139 6.27 26.32 2.39
C GLU A 139 6.64 25.40 3.57
N ASN A 140 6.04 25.60 4.74
CA ASN A 140 6.23 24.73 5.89
C ASN A 140 5.72 23.30 5.62
N LEU A 141 4.57 23.16 4.97
CA LEU A 141 4.06 21.85 4.53
C LEU A 141 5.04 21.16 3.57
N ARG A 142 5.62 21.89 2.61
CA ARG A 142 6.64 21.33 1.70
C ARG A 142 7.87 20.84 2.46
N GLN A 143 8.35 21.61 3.43
CA GLN A 143 9.50 21.18 4.24
C GLN A 143 9.20 19.90 5.02
N LEU A 144 8.01 19.80 5.63
CA LEU A 144 7.58 18.58 6.34
C LEU A 144 7.46 17.38 5.39
N LEU A 145 6.95 17.58 4.18
CA LEU A 145 6.90 16.54 3.15
C LEU A 145 8.28 16.10 2.67
N CYS A 146 9.28 16.99 2.70
CA CYS A 146 10.68 16.65 2.41
C CYS A 146 11.34 15.83 3.52
N CYS A 147 10.82 15.89 4.75
CA CYS A 147 11.29 15.11 5.89
C CYS A 147 10.72 13.68 5.94
N LEU A 148 9.75 13.36 5.08
CA LEU A 148 9.20 12.00 5.00
C LEU A 148 10.26 11.00 4.53
N PRO A 149 10.25 9.75 5.04
CA PRO A 149 11.01 8.67 4.43
C PRO A 149 10.69 8.56 2.94
N LYS A 150 11.71 8.30 2.11
CA LYS A 150 11.59 8.34 0.64
C LYS A 150 10.42 7.51 0.11
N ALA A 151 10.20 6.30 0.66
CA ALA A 151 9.10 5.44 0.25
C ALA A 151 7.72 6.05 0.55
N HIS A 152 7.57 6.67 1.72
CA HIS A 152 6.35 7.37 2.14
C HIS A 152 6.09 8.61 1.28
N GLN A 153 7.13 9.39 1.00
CA GLN A 153 7.06 10.55 0.11
C GLN A 153 6.63 10.15 -1.32
N SER A 154 7.29 9.14 -1.90
CA SER A 154 6.94 8.60 -3.22
C SER A 154 5.48 8.13 -3.29
N LEU A 155 5.05 7.35 -2.29
CA LEU A 155 3.67 6.86 -2.22
C LEU A 155 2.67 8.02 -2.12
N PHE A 156 2.94 9.01 -1.26
CA PHE A 156 2.05 10.16 -1.10
C PHE A 156 1.98 11.02 -2.37
N GLN A 157 3.10 11.30 -3.02
CA GLN A 157 3.12 12.03 -4.29
C GLN A 157 2.34 11.31 -5.38
N PHE A 158 2.52 9.99 -5.50
CA PHE A 158 1.77 9.17 -6.45
C PHE A 158 0.27 9.18 -6.18
N LEU A 159 -0.14 8.96 -4.92
CA LEU A 159 -1.55 8.96 -4.54
C LEU A 159 -2.19 10.35 -4.69
N SER A 160 -1.51 11.42 -4.31
CA SER A 160 -2.04 12.79 -4.42
C SER A 160 -2.30 13.19 -5.86
N ALA A 161 -1.41 12.82 -6.80
CA ALA A 161 -1.65 13.03 -8.23
C ALA A 161 -2.90 12.30 -8.72
N PHE A 162 -3.06 11.03 -8.34
CA PHE A 162 -4.23 10.24 -8.69
C PHE A 162 -5.53 10.77 -8.05
N LEU A 163 -5.52 11.12 -6.77
CA LEU A 163 -6.69 11.66 -6.08
C LEU A 163 -7.09 13.03 -6.64
N LEU A 164 -6.14 13.85 -7.07
CA LEU A 164 -6.43 15.08 -7.80
C LEU A 164 -7.17 14.76 -9.11
N LYS A 165 -6.72 13.77 -9.88
CA LYS A 165 -7.39 13.32 -11.11
C LYS A 165 -8.81 12.82 -10.83
N VAL A 166 -9.05 12.11 -9.73
CA VAL A 166 -10.42 11.72 -9.33
C VAL A 166 -11.26 12.96 -9.04
N ALA A 167 -10.71 13.94 -8.33
CA ALA A 167 -11.42 15.17 -7.99
C ALA A 167 -11.74 16.07 -9.20
N THR A 168 -10.90 16.07 -10.24
CA THR A 168 -11.22 16.80 -11.48
C THR A 168 -12.45 16.22 -12.20
N HIS A 169 -12.84 14.98 -11.91
CA HIS A 169 -14.05 14.33 -12.42
C HIS A 169 -15.24 14.42 -11.43
N SER A 170 -15.14 15.26 -10.39
CA SER A 170 -16.17 15.39 -9.34
C SER A 170 -17.55 15.82 -9.84
N ALA A 171 -17.64 16.47 -11.01
CA ALA A 171 -18.91 16.76 -11.65
C ALA A 171 -19.73 15.50 -12.00
N VAL A 172 -19.05 14.37 -12.23
CA VAL A 172 -19.66 13.07 -12.53
C VAL A 172 -19.61 12.15 -11.33
N ASN A 173 -18.42 11.93 -10.77
CA ASN A 173 -18.25 10.96 -9.68
C ASN A 173 -18.66 11.48 -8.29
N LEU A 174 -18.96 12.78 -8.15
CA LEU A 174 -19.39 13.44 -6.90
C LEU A 174 -18.36 13.43 -5.76
N MET A 175 -17.08 13.17 -6.05
CA MET A 175 -16.00 13.12 -5.07
C MET A 175 -15.06 14.31 -5.24
N THR A 176 -15.33 15.40 -4.52
CA THR A 176 -14.43 16.57 -4.43
C THR A 176 -13.18 16.26 -3.61
N LEU A 177 -12.19 17.15 -3.61
CA LEU A 177 -11.00 17.02 -2.77
C LEU A 177 -11.35 16.91 -1.27
N GLU A 178 -12.35 17.65 -0.81
CA GLU A 178 -12.83 17.59 0.58
C GLU A 178 -13.43 16.21 0.90
N ASN A 179 -14.26 15.68 0.00
CA ASN A 179 -14.85 14.35 0.17
C ASN A 179 -13.77 13.26 0.21
N LEU A 180 -12.77 13.36 -0.67
CA LEU A 180 -11.64 12.43 -0.69
C LEU A 180 -10.78 12.56 0.56
N ALA A 181 -10.53 13.77 1.06
CA ALA A 181 -9.77 14.01 2.28
C ALA A 181 -10.43 13.36 3.51
N ILE A 182 -11.77 13.43 3.62
CA ILE A 182 -12.52 12.76 4.69
C ILE A 182 -12.36 11.24 4.61
N VAL A 183 -12.41 10.67 3.40
CA VAL A 183 -12.29 9.22 3.18
C VAL A 183 -10.87 8.70 3.43
N PHE A 184 -9.86 9.41 2.95
CA PHE A 184 -8.46 8.97 3.02
C PHE A 184 -7.73 9.40 4.30
N GLY A 185 -8.18 10.46 4.98
CA GLY A 185 -7.56 10.98 6.20
C GLY A 185 -7.24 9.87 7.22
N PRO A 186 -8.22 9.06 7.65
CA PRO A 186 -7.97 7.98 8.62
C PRO A 186 -6.93 6.94 8.15
N ALA A 187 -6.84 6.68 6.84
CA ALA A 187 -5.89 5.71 6.29
C ALA A 187 -4.47 6.31 6.11
N LEU A 188 -4.36 7.63 5.94
CA LEU A 188 -3.09 8.32 5.73
C LEU A 188 -2.39 8.71 7.04
N PHE A 189 -3.15 9.02 8.09
CA PHE A 189 -2.62 9.55 9.36
C PHE A 189 -2.63 8.56 10.53
N LYS A 190 -3.52 7.56 10.52
CA LYS A 190 -3.82 6.62 11.62
C LYS A 190 -4.29 7.24 12.95
#